data_AF-A0A2V8AWI4-F1
#
_entry.id   AF-A0A2V8AWI4-F1
#
_cell.length_a   1.000
_cell.length_b   1.000
_cell.length_c   1.000
_cell.angle_alpha   90.00
_cell.angle_beta   90.00
_cell.angle_gamma   90.00
#
_symmetry.space_group_name_H-M   'P 1'
#
loop_
_entity.id
_entity.type
_entity.pdbx_description
1 polymer ?
#
loop_
_entity_poly.entity_id
_entity_poly.type
_entity_poly.pdbx_seq_one_letter_code
_entity_poly.pdbx_strand_id
1 'polypeptide(L)'
;MPICFRLLTEADVKSVLTMDDLIETMTSALQRFSTGRVEQPVRPVISVKGDQAFFGSMPALVRDPDALGTKLVTVFAGNHARGLPSHLASILLLDPETGALRALLDGRFITEARTGAVSAVSSRLLARKTASSIAIIGSGVQAHSHLEALGRVHHIQHAAVWSPNRAHRESFAASHGIKAVDHAGEAVVGADIIVLVTSSPTPVIENGWVKPGAHVICIGACRPTQREMDPELVARARLFVDSRGAALVESGDVVLGIQEGRFSAEHIVAEIGELVDGATGRRSDTEITIFKSLGMAVEDVTAADLAYRRAVERNIGQQLTL
;
A
#
# COMPACT_ATOMS: atom_id res chain seq x y z
N MET A 1 10.24 -10.52 36.56
CA MET A 1 9.37 -9.32 36.60
C MET A 1 8.23 -9.55 35.62
N PRO A 2 6.99 -9.19 35.94
CA PRO A 2 5.88 -9.26 34.98
C PRO A 2 6.17 -8.41 33.74
N ILE A 3 5.85 -8.91 32.55
CA ILE A 3 5.99 -8.13 31.30
C ILE A 3 4.76 -7.25 31.16
N CYS A 4 4.95 -5.93 31.24
CA CYS A 4 3.91 -4.95 31.00
C CYS A 4 3.97 -4.45 29.55
N PHE A 5 2.83 -4.43 28.86
CA PHE A 5 2.73 -3.96 27.48
C PHE A 5 1.52 -3.02 27.31
N ARG A 6 1.50 -2.26 26.22
CA ARG A 6 0.41 -1.34 25.89
C ARG A 6 -0.50 -1.89 24.80
N LEU A 7 -1.80 -1.98 25.07
CA LEU A 7 -2.83 -2.26 24.08
C LEU A 7 -3.35 -0.95 23.47
N LEU A 8 -3.31 -0.84 22.14
CA LEU A 8 -3.85 0.29 21.39
C LEU A 8 -4.97 -0.17 20.46
N THR A 9 -6.17 0.37 20.71
CA THR A 9 -7.33 0.15 19.85
C THR A 9 -7.21 0.96 18.56
N GLU A 10 -8.10 0.71 17.60
CA GLU A 10 -8.18 1.52 16.38
C GLU A 10 -8.37 3.01 16.68
N ALA A 11 -9.20 3.35 17.66
CA ALA A 11 -9.46 4.74 18.05
C ALA A 11 -8.20 5.40 18.63
N ASP A 12 -7.45 4.66 19.46
CA ASP A 12 -6.17 5.13 20.01
C ASP A 12 -5.18 5.43 18.88
N VAL A 13 -5.00 4.48 17.95
CA VAL A 13 -4.08 4.64 16.81
C VAL A 13 -4.48 5.82 15.92
N LYS A 14 -5.78 5.95 15.58
CA LYS A 14 -6.30 7.08 14.79
C LYS A 14 -6.04 8.43 15.45
N SER A 15 -6.08 8.49 16.77
CA SER A 15 -5.85 9.75 17.51
C SER A 15 -4.40 10.22 17.51
N VAL A 16 -3.44 9.33 17.18
CA VAL A 16 -2.00 9.62 17.26
C VAL A 16 -1.29 9.61 15.91
N LEU A 17 -1.89 9.06 14.85
CA LEU A 17 -1.33 9.05 13.50
C LEU A 17 -2.06 10.03 12.59
N THR A 18 -1.31 10.88 11.90
CA THR A 18 -1.83 11.71 10.81
C THR A 18 -1.29 11.23 9.47
N MET A 19 -1.99 11.54 8.38
CA MET A 19 -1.54 11.16 7.04
C MET A 19 -0.19 11.80 6.68
N ASP A 20 0.02 13.06 7.04
CA ASP A 20 1.27 13.78 6.74
C ASP A 20 2.47 13.11 7.46
N ASP A 21 2.30 12.73 8.73
CA ASP A 21 3.32 11.99 9.47
C ASP A 21 3.59 10.62 8.87
N LEU A 22 2.55 9.92 8.39
CA LEU A 22 2.70 8.62 7.76
C LEU A 22 3.44 8.72 6.43
N ILE A 23 3.21 9.76 5.62
CA ILE A 23 3.95 9.95 4.36
C ILE A 23 5.46 10.09 4.63
N GLU A 24 5.84 10.88 5.63
CA GLU A 24 7.26 11.03 5.99
C GLU A 24 7.84 9.75 6.63
N THR A 25 7.04 9.08 7.47
CA THR A 25 7.43 7.80 8.09
C THR A 25 7.65 6.73 7.02
N MET A 26 6.76 6.63 6.03
CA MET A 26 6.87 5.69 4.92
C MET A 26 8.05 6.04 4.02
N THR A 27 8.32 7.32 3.79
CA THR A 27 9.53 7.74 3.04
C THR A 27 10.79 7.19 3.70
N SER A 28 10.93 7.34 5.02
CA SER A 28 12.07 6.79 5.75
C SER A 28 12.08 5.26 5.80
N ALA A 29 10.92 4.62 5.97
CA ALA A 29 10.81 3.16 6.00
C ALA A 29 11.24 2.52 4.66
N LEU A 30 10.77 3.07 3.54
CA LEU A 30 11.13 2.62 2.19
C LEU A 30 12.63 2.81 1.94
N GLN A 31 13.18 3.98 2.29
CA GLN A 31 14.61 4.26 2.19
C GLN A 31 15.45 3.26 3.00
N ARG A 32 15.08 2.98 4.25
CA ARG A 32 15.79 2.02 5.11
C ARG A 32 15.74 0.61 4.56
N PHE A 33 14.63 0.20 3.98
CA PHE A 33 14.50 -1.10 3.34
C PHE A 33 15.50 -1.23 2.19
N SER A 34 15.47 -0.29 1.24
CA SER A 34 16.35 -0.34 0.08
C SER A 34 17.83 -0.10 0.38
N THR A 35 18.15 0.52 1.52
CA THR A 35 19.56 0.69 1.99
C THR A 35 20.06 -0.46 2.85
N GLY A 36 19.29 -1.55 3.00
CA GLY A 36 19.70 -2.74 3.73
C GLY A 36 19.68 -2.58 5.25
N ARG A 37 18.98 -1.57 5.78
CA ARG A 37 18.77 -1.34 7.23
C ARG A 37 17.53 -2.03 7.78
N VAL A 38 16.96 -2.96 7.03
CA VAL A 38 15.77 -3.71 7.42
C VAL A 38 16.00 -5.19 7.15
N GLU A 39 15.78 -6.00 8.17
CA GLU A 39 15.66 -7.44 8.02
C GLU A 39 14.17 -7.79 7.97
N GLN A 40 13.68 -8.19 6.80
CA GLN A 40 12.33 -8.74 6.63
C GLN A 40 12.37 -9.86 5.58
N PRO A 41 11.71 -11.01 5.81
CA PRO A 41 11.51 -12.02 4.77
C PRO A 41 10.35 -11.62 3.85
N VAL A 42 10.27 -12.23 2.66
CA VAL A 42 8.99 -12.32 1.95
C VAL A 42 7.98 -12.98 2.87
N ARG A 43 6.78 -12.40 2.99
CA ARG A 43 5.83 -12.81 4.04
C ARG A 43 5.44 -14.28 3.90
N PRO A 44 5.56 -15.10 4.96
CA PRO A 44 4.93 -16.40 4.99
C PRO A 44 3.41 -16.26 4.98
N VAL A 45 2.77 -17.04 4.11
CA VAL A 45 1.32 -17.09 3.96
C VAL A 45 0.83 -18.51 4.16
N ILE A 46 -0.18 -18.69 5.00
CA ILE A 46 -0.93 -19.93 5.16
C ILE A 46 -2.28 -19.76 4.48
N SER A 47 -2.52 -20.56 3.44
CA SER A 47 -3.82 -20.63 2.80
C SER A 47 -4.87 -21.26 3.71
N VAL A 48 -6.06 -20.70 3.67
CA VAL A 48 -7.21 -21.13 4.47
C VAL A 48 -8.39 -21.37 3.54
N LYS A 49 -9.16 -22.45 3.79
CA LYS A 49 -10.33 -22.84 2.98
C LYS A 49 -10.00 -23.04 1.49
N GLY A 50 -8.90 -23.73 1.17
CA GLY A 50 -8.51 -23.99 -0.22
C GLY A 50 -8.29 -22.69 -1.02
N ASP A 51 -7.40 -21.83 -0.53
CA ASP A 51 -6.98 -20.55 -1.13
C ASP A 51 -8.04 -19.42 -1.19
N GLN A 52 -9.24 -19.65 -0.66
CA GLN A 52 -10.29 -18.61 -0.58
C GLN A 52 -9.98 -17.53 0.46
N ALA A 53 -9.15 -17.84 1.44
CA ALA A 53 -8.69 -16.91 2.46
C ALA A 53 -7.22 -17.19 2.81
N PHE A 54 -6.57 -16.28 3.51
CA PHE A 54 -5.22 -16.54 4.01
C PHE A 54 -4.93 -15.84 5.33
N PHE A 55 -3.91 -16.36 6.01
CA PHE A 55 -3.25 -15.76 7.15
C PHE A 55 -1.79 -15.45 6.76
N GLY A 56 -1.36 -14.21 6.92
CA GLY A 56 0.00 -13.76 6.67
C GLY A 56 0.67 -13.28 7.95
N SER A 57 1.94 -13.63 8.12
CA SER A 57 2.82 -13.03 9.14
C SER A 57 3.84 -12.16 8.43
N MET A 58 4.01 -10.93 8.90
CA MET A 58 4.87 -9.92 8.28
C MET A 58 5.81 -9.36 9.36
N PRO A 59 6.88 -10.10 9.74
CA PRO A 59 7.87 -9.63 10.70
C PRO A 59 8.87 -8.68 10.04
N ALA A 60 9.32 -7.67 10.80
CA ALA A 60 10.44 -6.83 10.40
C ALA A 60 11.27 -6.42 11.63
N LEU A 61 12.58 -6.36 11.43
CA LEU A 61 13.52 -5.65 12.28
C LEU A 61 14.06 -4.46 11.49
N VAL A 62 13.68 -3.27 11.91
CA VAL A 62 14.17 -1.99 11.38
C VAL A 62 15.36 -1.56 12.22
N ARG A 63 16.40 -1.02 11.60
CA ARG A 63 17.54 -0.40 12.28
C ARG A 63 17.51 1.12 12.15
N ASP A 64 18.09 1.80 13.15
CA ASP A 64 18.35 3.25 13.18
C ASP A 64 17.12 4.18 13.00
N PRO A 65 16.26 4.35 14.03
CA PRO A 65 16.26 3.63 15.31
C PRO A 65 15.65 2.24 15.19
N ASP A 66 15.99 1.39 16.16
CA ASP A 66 15.58 0.00 16.16
C ASP A 66 14.08 -0.16 16.47
N ALA A 67 13.39 -0.94 15.64
CA ALA A 67 12.01 -1.35 15.85
C ALA A 67 11.83 -2.80 15.41
N LEU A 68 11.40 -3.65 16.34
CA LEU A 68 11.12 -5.06 16.09
C LEU A 68 9.61 -5.30 16.22
N GLY A 69 9.02 -5.94 15.24
CA GLY A 69 7.60 -6.27 15.31
C GLY A 69 7.15 -7.23 14.23
N THR A 70 5.87 -7.60 14.31
CA THR A 70 5.21 -8.37 13.27
C THR A 70 3.76 -7.94 13.10
N LYS A 71 3.33 -7.79 11.85
CA LYS A 71 1.90 -7.74 11.53
C LYS A 71 1.38 -9.13 11.26
N LEU A 72 0.32 -9.49 11.96
CA LEU A 72 -0.50 -10.67 11.69
C LEU A 72 -1.74 -10.20 10.94
N VAL A 73 -1.91 -10.65 9.70
CA VAL A 73 -3.03 -10.23 8.84
C VAL A 73 -3.83 -11.43 8.37
N THR A 74 -5.15 -11.29 8.32
CA THR A 74 -6.07 -12.24 7.72
C THR A 74 -6.87 -11.57 6.62
N VAL A 75 -7.05 -12.28 5.51
CA VAL A 75 -7.82 -11.80 4.37
C VAL A 75 -8.88 -12.82 4.00
N PHE A 76 -10.13 -12.45 4.25
CA PHE A 76 -11.32 -13.28 4.07
C PHE A 76 -12.35 -12.48 3.27
N ALA A 77 -12.36 -12.64 1.94
CA ALA A 77 -13.25 -11.87 1.06
C ALA A 77 -14.75 -11.99 1.44
N GLY A 78 -15.17 -13.18 1.91
CA GLY A 78 -16.55 -13.44 2.33
C GLY A 78 -16.98 -12.81 3.67
N ASN A 79 -16.09 -12.10 4.38
CA ASN A 79 -16.43 -11.47 5.66
C ASN A 79 -17.51 -10.38 5.54
N HIS A 80 -17.61 -9.72 4.39
CA HIS A 80 -18.62 -8.70 4.15
C HIS A 80 -20.06 -9.23 4.34
N ALA A 81 -20.33 -10.47 3.94
CA ALA A 81 -21.62 -11.13 4.14
C ALA A 81 -21.95 -11.41 5.64
N ARG A 82 -20.97 -11.23 6.52
CA ARG A 82 -21.05 -11.45 7.97
C ARG A 82 -20.91 -10.15 8.77
N GLY A 83 -20.90 -8.99 8.10
CA GLY A 83 -20.69 -7.70 8.76
C GLY A 83 -19.27 -7.45 9.26
N LEU A 84 -18.28 -8.23 8.78
CA LEU A 84 -16.87 -8.06 9.15
C LEU A 84 -16.07 -7.46 7.99
N PRO A 85 -14.99 -6.70 8.27
CA PRO A 85 -14.01 -6.32 7.26
C PRO A 85 -13.35 -7.55 6.61
N SER A 86 -13.04 -7.45 5.32
CA SER A 86 -12.29 -8.50 4.61
C SER A 86 -10.86 -8.65 5.09
N HIS A 87 -10.23 -7.54 5.47
CA HIS A 87 -8.88 -7.49 6.02
C HIS A 87 -8.94 -7.17 7.51
N LEU A 88 -8.39 -8.05 8.32
CA LEU A 88 -8.19 -7.84 9.75
C LEU A 88 -6.71 -8.00 10.06
N ALA A 89 -6.17 -7.14 10.91
CA ALA A 89 -4.77 -7.20 11.27
C ALA A 89 -4.54 -6.78 12.72
N SER A 90 -3.49 -7.33 13.31
CA SER A 90 -2.94 -6.92 14.60
C SER A 90 -1.43 -6.79 14.46
N ILE A 91 -0.84 -5.79 15.11
CA ILE A 91 0.60 -5.56 15.05
C ILE A 91 1.16 -5.70 16.46
N LEU A 92 2.17 -6.55 16.60
CA LEU A 92 2.93 -6.71 17.83
C LEU A 92 4.24 -5.95 17.68
N LEU A 93 4.58 -5.15 18.70
CA LEU A 93 5.90 -4.55 18.85
C LEU A 93 6.63 -5.22 20.00
N LEU A 94 7.86 -5.60 19.73
CA LEU A 94 8.76 -6.26 20.66
C LEU A 94 9.93 -5.32 20.97
N ASP A 95 10.50 -5.51 22.15
CA ASP A 95 11.76 -4.91 22.52
C ASP A 95 12.91 -5.61 21.77
N PRO A 96 13.71 -4.89 20.94
CA PRO A 96 14.76 -5.53 20.15
C PRO A 96 15.88 -6.16 20.97
N GLU A 97 16.10 -5.71 22.21
CA GLU A 97 17.19 -6.19 23.07
C GLU A 97 16.78 -7.41 23.89
N THR A 98 15.54 -7.40 24.40
CA THR A 98 15.04 -8.39 25.37
C THR A 98 14.00 -9.35 24.79
N GLY A 99 13.41 -9.01 23.64
CA GLY A 99 12.28 -9.73 23.05
C GLY A 99 10.96 -9.56 23.78
N ALA A 100 10.89 -8.72 24.82
CA ALA A 100 9.68 -8.51 25.60
C ALA A 100 8.59 -7.80 24.77
N LEU A 101 7.33 -8.18 24.96
CA LEU A 101 6.20 -7.50 24.32
C LEU A 101 6.08 -6.07 24.82
N ARG A 102 6.16 -5.09 23.91
CA ARG A 102 6.00 -3.66 24.22
C ARG A 102 4.59 -3.16 23.94
N ALA A 103 4.01 -3.61 22.83
CA ALA A 103 2.67 -3.20 22.45
C ALA A 103 1.94 -4.21 21.56
N LEU A 104 0.61 -4.18 21.65
CA LEU A 104 -0.31 -4.81 20.71
C LEU A 104 -1.23 -3.71 20.16
N LEU A 105 -1.27 -3.56 18.84
CA LEU A 105 -2.02 -2.50 18.18
C LEU A 105 -3.06 -3.07 17.20
N ASP A 106 -4.17 -2.36 17.02
CA ASP A 106 -5.00 -2.53 15.83
C ASP A 106 -4.15 -2.30 14.56
N GLY A 107 -4.12 -3.30 13.69
CA GLY A 107 -3.38 -3.24 12.44
C GLY A 107 -4.25 -2.85 11.25
N ARG A 108 -5.58 -2.78 11.40
CA ARG A 108 -6.50 -2.54 10.29
C ARG A 108 -6.35 -1.11 9.78
N PHE A 109 -6.48 -0.13 10.67
CA PHE A 109 -6.31 1.27 10.29
C PHE A 109 -4.87 1.56 9.86
N ILE A 110 -3.88 0.98 10.56
CA ILE A 110 -2.47 1.14 10.17
C ILE A 110 -2.26 0.67 8.73
N THR A 111 -2.72 -0.53 8.38
CA THR A 111 -2.58 -1.09 7.02
C THR A 111 -3.24 -0.20 5.97
N GLU A 112 -4.43 0.31 6.25
CA GLU A 112 -5.14 1.25 5.36
C GLU A 112 -4.35 2.55 5.14
N ALA A 113 -3.96 3.21 6.23
CA ALA A 113 -3.35 4.52 6.17
C ALA A 113 -1.92 4.48 5.61
N ARG A 114 -1.10 3.51 6.04
CA ARG A 114 0.28 3.34 5.55
C ARG A 114 0.33 3.03 4.07
N THR A 115 -0.66 2.30 3.53
CA THR A 115 -0.66 1.91 2.11
C THR A 115 -0.96 3.13 1.23
N GLY A 116 -1.94 3.96 1.63
CA GLY A 116 -2.16 5.26 1.00
C GLY A 116 -0.93 6.18 1.08
N ALA A 117 -0.27 6.22 2.24
CA ALA A 117 0.94 7.01 2.44
C ALA A 117 2.11 6.57 1.52
N VAL A 118 2.36 5.26 1.38
CA VAL A 118 3.36 4.72 0.44
C VAL A 118 3.04 5.13 -1.01
N SER A 119 1.77 5.08 -1.41
CA SER A 119 1.30 5.55 -2.73
C SER A 119 1.52 7.05 -2.93
N ALA A 120 1.37 7.87 -1.88
CA ALA A 120 1.70 9.28 -1.96
C ALA A 120 3.22 9.50 -2.09
N VAL A 121 4.05 8.71 -1.41
CA VAL A 121 5.52 8.74 -1.59
C VAL A 121 5.89 8.37 -3.02
N SER A 122 5.33 7.30 -3.58
CA SER A 122 5.60 6.93 -4.97
C SER A 122 5.20 8.03 -5.93
N SER A 123 4.03 8.63 -5.72
CA SER A 123 3.52 9.72 -6.56
C SER A 123 4.37 10.97 -6.48
N ARG A 124 4.87 11.33 -5.28
CA ARG A 124 5.81 12.44 -5.08
C ARG A 124 7.12 12.26 -5.85
N LEU A 125 7.59 11.02 -5.97
CA LEU A 125 8.86 10.67 -6.63
C LEU A 125 8.71 10.43 -8.15
N LEU A 126 7.55 9.95 -8.60
CA LEU A 126 7.37 9.40 -9.94
C LEU A 126 6.29 10.09 -10.78
N ALA A 127 5.31 10.76 -10.18
CA ALA A 127 4.33 11.53 -10.95
C ALA A 127 4.96 12.83 -11.48
N ARG A 128 4.35 13.42 -12.51
CA ARG A 128 4.74 14.76 -12.95
C ARG A 128 4.40 15.76 -11.85
N LYS A 129 5.25 16.78 -11.67
CA LYS A 129 5.01 17.87 -10.71
C LYS A 129 3.70 18.64 -10.97
N THR A 130 3.21 18.61 -12.21
CA THR A 130 1.97 19.24 -12.64
C THR A 130 0.77 18.29 -12.67
N ALA A 131 0.90 17.08 -12.10
CA ALA A 131 -0.20 16.15 -11.97
C ALA A 131 -1.32 16.76 -11.11
N SER A 132 -2.53 16.78 -11.65
CA SER A 132 -3.71 17.40 -11.01
C SER A 132 -5.00 16.60 -11.22
N SER A 133 -4.93 15.49 -11.96
CA SER A 133 -6.07 14.60 -12.19
C SER A 133 -5.82 13.18 -11.67
N ILE A 134 -6.77 12.64 -10.89
CA ILE A 134 -6.70 11.29 -10.32
C ILE A 134 -7.84 10.41 -10.87
N ALA A 135 -7.50 9.20 -11.30
CA ALA A 135 -8.43 8.10 -11.50
C ALA A 135 -8.30 7.10 -10.35
N ILE A 136 -9.40 6.74 -9.70
CA ILE A 136 -9.45 5.67 -8.71
C ILE A 136 -10.28 4.51 -9.25
N ILE A 137 -9.64 3.35 -9.42
CA ILE A 137 -10.27 2.12 -9.87
C ILE A 137 -10.42 1.20 -8.65
N GLY A 138 -11.67 1.08 -8.19
CA GLY A 138 -12.04 0.54 -6.89
C GLY A 138 -12.60 1.63 -5.97
N SER A 139 -13.64 1.31 -5.20
CA SER A 139 -14.27 2.24 -4.25
C SER A 139 -14.29 1.69 -2.83
N GLY A 140 -13.35 0.79 -2.50
CA GLY A 140 -13.24 0.16 -1.18
C GLY A 140 -12.43 0.99 -0.18
N VAL A 141 -12.08 0.36 0.94
CA VAL A 141 -11.34 1.00 2.06
C VAL A 141 -10.07 1.72 1.58
N GLN A 142 -9.26 1.08 0.75
CA GLN A 142 -8.03 1.69 0.22
C GLN A 142 -8.28 2.92 -0.65
N ALA A 143 -9.43 3.03 -1.33
CA ALA A 143 -9.74 4.20 -2.15
C ALA A 143 -9.78 5.49 -1.31
N HIS A 144 -10.26 5.41 -0.06
CA HIS A 144 -10.33 6.55 0.86
C HIS A 144 -8.92 7.04 1.22
N SER A 145 -8.07 6.15 1.73
CA SER A 145 -6.73 6.51 2.17
C SER A 145 -5.84 7.01 1.03
N HIS A 146 -6.01 6.48 -0.18
CA HIS A 146 -5.25 6.91 -1.35
C HIS A 146 -5.68 8.30 -1.82
N LEU A 147 -6.98 8.59 -1.85
CA LEU A 147 -7.46 9.93 -2.21
C LEU A 147 -6.99 10.97 -1.20
N GLU A 148 -7.06 10.66 0.11
CA GLU A 148 -6.54 11.55 1.15
C GLU A 148 -5.03 11.77 0.98
N ALA A 149 -4.23 10.70 0.90
CA ALA A 149 -2.78 10.78 0.85
C ALA A 149 -2.29 11.51 -0.41
N LEU A 150 -2.88 11.24 -1.57
CA LEU A 150 -2.53 11.92 -2.82
C LEU A 150 -2.90 13.41 -2.79
N GLY A 151 -4.01 13.76 -2.12
CA GLY A 151 -4.39 15.15 -1.89
C GLY A 151 -3.41 15.92 -0.97
N ARG A 152 -2.58 15.23 -0.19
CA ARG A 152 -1.51 15.86 0.61
C ARG A 152 -0.29 16.25 -0.23
N VAL A 153 -0.03 15.52 -1.31
CA VAL A 153 1.19 15.70 -2.12
C VAL A 153 0.94 16.38 -3.47
N HIS A 154 -0.32 16.50 -3.91
CA HIS A 154 -0.70 17.11 -5.18
C HIS A 154 -1.90 18.05 -5.03
N HIS A 155 -1.93 19.11 -5.84
CA HIS A 155 -3.11 19.97 -5.96
C HIS A 155 -4.09 19.36 -6.97
N ILE A 156 -5.05 18.58 -6.46
CA ILE A 156 -6.00 17.85 -7.30
C ILE A 156 -7.15 18.74 -7.74
N GLN A 157 -7.31 18.89 -9.06
CA GLN A 157 -8.39 19.64 -9.69
C GLN A 157 -9.53 18.75 -10.15
N HIS A 158 -9.20 17.52 -10.56
CA HIS A 158 -10.18 16.56 -11.07
C HIS A 158 -9.92 15.19 -10.47
N ALA A 159 -10.96 14.54 -9.98
CA ALA A 159 -10.89 13.16 -9.55
C ALA A 159 -12.12 12.40 -10.04
N ALA A 160 -11.89 11.17 -10.50
CA ALA A 160 -12.95 10.26 -10.93
C ALA A 160 -12.77 8.89 -10.29
N VAL A 161 -13.87 8.22 -9.99
CA VAL A 161 -13.90 6.87 -9.44
C VAL A 161 -14.74 5.95 -10.31
N TRP A 162 -14.25 4.73 -10.48
CA TRP A 162 -15.02 3.63 -11.03
C TRP A 162 -14.90 2.40 -10.13
N SER A 163 -16.02 1.69 -9.96
CA SER A 163 -16.04 0.33 -9.40
C SER A 163 -17.28 -0.40 -9.93
N PRO A 164 -17.31 -1.74 -9.93
CA PRO A 164 -18.43 -2.50 -10.52
C PRO A 164 -19.74 -2.30 -9.76
N ASN A 165 -19.70 -2.00 -8.45
CA ASN A 165 -20.88 -1.71 -7.67
C ASN A 165 -21.25 -0.22 -7.78
N ARG A 166 -22.28 0.09 -8.58
CA ARG A 166 -22.78 1.45 -8.81
C ARG A 166 -23.08 2.21 -7.51
N ALA A 167 -23.88 1.62 -6.63
CA ALA A 167 -24.28 2.26 -5.38
C ALA A 167 -23.07 2.60 -4.49
N HIS A 168 -22.08 1.69 -4.45
CA HIS A 168 -20.86 1.91 -3.68
C HIS A 168 -19.99 3.02 -4.27
N ARG A 169 -19.77 3.07 -5.60
CA ARG A 169 -18.99 4.15 -6.22
C ARG A 169 -19.70 5.51 -6.12
N GLU A 170 -21.03 5.55 -6.22
CA GLU A 170 -21.79 6.80 -6.10
C GLU A 170 -21.75 7.35 -4.67
N SER A 171 -21.87 6.48 -3.67
CA SER A 171 -21.69 6.85 -2.25
C SER A 171 -20.28 7.35 -1.97
N PHE A 172 -19.25 6.64 -2.47
CA PHE A 172 -17.86 7.07 -2.36
C PHE A 172 -17.63 8.43 -3.02
N ALA A 173 -18.13 8.60 -4.25
CA ALA A 173 -18.00 9.84 -5.02
C ALA A 173 -18.64 11.03 -4.30
N ALA A 174 -19.87 10.85 -3.80
CA ALA A 174 -20.58 11.88 -3.03
C ALA A 174 -19.82 12.28 -1.76
N SER A 175 -19.25 11.30 -1.04
CA SER A 175 -18.54 11.53 0.22
C SER A 175 -17.25 12.34 0.06
N HIS A 176 -16.63 12.34 -1.13
CA HIS A 176 -15.38 13.07 -1.40
C HIS A 176 -15.54 14.20 -2.43
N GLY A 177 -16.74 14.43 -2.95
CA GLY A 177 -16.98 15.44 -3.97
C GLY A 177 -16.25 15.18 -5.30
N ILE A 178 -16.13 13.91 -5.70
CA ILE A 178 -15.48 13.50 -6.95
C ILE A 178 -16.49 12.92 -7.95
N LYS A 179 -16.09 12.68 -9.20
CA LYS A 179 -16.98 12.16 -10.24
C LYS A 179 -17.07 10.64 -10.18
N ALA A 180 -18.28 10.07 -10.06
CA ALA A 180 -18.51 8.66 -10.39
C ALA A 180 -18.68 8.50 -11.90
N VAL A 181 -18.00 7.52 -12.50
CA VAL A 181 -18.14 7.19 -13.93
C VAL A 181 -18.68 5.76 -14.10
N ASP A 182 -19.20 5.47 -15.30
CA ASP A 182 -19.85 4.18 -15.57
C ASP A 182 -18.88 3.13 -16.15
N HIS A 183 -17.76 3.57 -16.72
CA HIS A 183 -16.72 2.71 -17.27
C HIS A 183 -15.32 3.09 -16.73
N ALA A 184 -14.47 2.09 -16.46
CA ALA A 184 -13.11 2.32 -15.94
C ALA A 184 -12.28 3.24 -16.86
N GLY A 185 -12.39 3.03 -18.18
CA GLY A 185 -11.72 3.87 -19.18
C GLY A 185 -12.09 5.35 -19.12
N GLU A 186 -13.32 5.71 -18.71
CA GLU A 186 -13.71 7.12 -18.55
C GLU A 186 -12.97 7.81 -17.40
N ALA A 187 -12.59 7.06 -16.35
CA ALA A 187 -11.75 7.60 -15.28
C ALA A 187 -10.29 7.68 -15.71
N VAL A 188 -9.79 6.64 -16.39
CA VAL A 188 -8.36 6.49 -16.75
C VAL A 188 -7.93 7.43 -17.87
N VAL A 189 -8.74 7.58 -18.92
CA VAL A 189 -8.40 8.41 -20.07
C VAL A 189 -8.26 9.86 -19.62
N GLY A 190 -7.06 10.40 -19.77
CA GLY A 190 -6.76 11.78 -19.38
C GLY A 190 -6.22 11.94 -17.96
N ALA A 191 -6.24 10.92 -17.11
CA ALA A 191 -5.74 11.01 -15.73
C ALA A 191 -4.21 11.09 -15.67
N ASP A 192 -3.69 11.90 -14.74
CA ASP A 192 -2.25 12.02 -14.47
C ASP A 192 -1.78 10.92 -13.51
N ILE A 193 -2.60 10.60 -12.51
CA ILE A 193 -2.34 9.57 -11.52
C ILE A 193 -3.50 8.56 -11.57
N ILE A 194 -3.19 7.27 -11.71
CA ILE A 194 -4.18 6.19 -11.79
C ILE A 194 -3.92 5.24 -10.63
N VAL A 195 -4.90 5.04 -9.76
CA VAL A 195 -4.80 4.19 -8.58
C VAL A 195 -5.67 2.96 -8.76
N LEU A 196 -5.06 1.77 -8.73
CA LEU A 196 -5.74 0.48 -8.80
C LEU A 196 -5.78 -0.14 -7.41
N VAL A 197 -6.97 -0.15 -6.83
CA VAL A 197 -7.28 -0.65 -5.48
C VAL A 197 -8.48 -1.60 -5.54
N THR A 198 -8.45 -2.52 -6.50
CA THR A 198 -9.52 -3.50 -6.71
C THR A 198 -9.16 -4.86 -6.09
N SER A 199 -10.11 -5.78 -6.09
CA SER A 199 -9.88 -7.20 -5.81
C SER A 199 -9.96 -8.05 -7.10
N SER A 200 -9.76 -7.43 -8.27
CA SER A 200 -9.90 -8.12 -9.55
C SER A 200 -8.75 -9.10 -9.77
N PRO A 201 -9.02 -10.34 -10.20
CA PRO A 201 -7.97 -11.28 -10.59
C PRO A 201 -7.44 -11.01 -12.00
N THR A 202 -8.14 -10.19 -12.78
CA THR A 202 -7.84 -9.89 -14.19
C THR A 202 -7.71 -8.39 -14.44
N PRO A 203 -7.05 -7.98 -15.54
CA PRO A 203 -6.84 -6.56 -15.85
C PRO A 203 -8.13 -5.73 -15.81
N VAL A 204 -8.06 -4.56 -15.19
CA VAL A 204 -9.17 -3.59 -15.06
C VAL A 204 -8.90 -2.28 -15.81
N ILE A 205 -7.67 -2.08 -16.27
CA ILE A 205 -7.28 -0.99 -17.16
C ILE A 205 -6.60 -1.56 -18.41
N GLU A 206 -6.90 -0.96 -19.56
CA GLU A 206 -6.27 -1.32 -20.83
C GLU A 206 -5.06 -0.43 -21.13
N ASN A 207 -4.10 -0.99 -21.86
CA ASN A 207 -2.90 -0.27 -22.27
C ASN A 207 -3.20 1.04 -23.00
N GLY A 208 -4.18 1.04 -23.89
CA GLY A 208 -4.54 2.20 -24.72
C GLY A 208 -5.17 3.37 -23.95
N TRP A 209 -5.66 3.15 -22.73
CA TRP A 209 -6.31 4.20 -21.94
C TRP A 209 -5.30 5.09 -21.21
N VAL A 210 -4.11 4.56 -20.91
CA VAL A 210 -3.08 5.26 -20.13
C VAL A 210 -2.30 6.21 -21.03
N LYS A 211 -2.47 7.51 -20.78
CA LYS A 211 -1.81 8.57 -21.54
C LYS A 211 -0.29 8.64 -21.26
N PRO A 212 0.51 9.18 -22.20
CA PRO A 212 1.89 9.55 -21.92
C PRO A 212 1.99 10.47 -20.69
N GLY A 213 3.02 10.24 -19.86
CA GLY A 213 3.26 11.04 -18.66
C GLY A 213 2.44 10.64 -17.43
N ALA A 214 1.59 9.62 -17.53
CA ALA A 214 0.82 9.12 -16.39
C ALA A 214 1.72 8.39 -15.36
N HIS A 215 1.25 8.38 -14.12
CA HIS A 215 1.78 7.54 -13.04
C HIS A 215 0.68 6.57 -12.58
N VAL A 216 0.94 5.28 -12.69
CA VAL A 216 0.02 4.22 -12.27
C VAL A 216 0.51 3.65 -10.95
N ILE A 217 -0.40 3.52 -9.98
CA ILE A 217 -0.16 2.97 -8.66
C ILE A 217 -1.03 1.72 -8.56
N CYS A 218 -0.40 0.54 -8.48
CA CYS A 218 -1.09 -0.75 -8.47
C CYS A 218 -0.93 -1.45 -7.12
N ILE A 219 -2.06 -1.68 -6.43
CA ILE A 219 -2.10 -2.12 -5.02
C ILE A 219 -2.83 -3.46 -4.85
N GLY A 220 -3.93 -3.66 -5.57
CA GLY A 220 -4.92 -4.72 -5.28
C GLY A 220 -4.45 -6.14 -5.57
N ALA A 221 -3.71 -6.34 -6.66
CA ALA A 221 -3.21 -7.66 -7.06
C ALA A 221 -1.95 -8.08 -6.28
N CYS A 222 -2.12 -8.66 -5.09
CA CYS A 222 -1.02 -9.12 -4.22
C CYS A 222 -0.81 -10.65 -4.20
N ARG A 223 -1.28 -11.35 -5.24
CA ARG A 223 -1.06 -12.80 -5.43
C ARG A 223 -0.43 -13.07 -6.80
N PRO A 224 0.42 -14.10 -6.95
CA PRO A 224 1.12 -14.38 -8.21
C PRO A 224 0.16 -14.76 -9.36
N THR A 225 -1.08 -15.10 -9.03
CA THR A 225 -2.12 -15.48 -9.99
C THR A 225 -3.09 -14.33 -10.35
N GLN A 226 -2.88 -13.14 -9.80
CA GLN A 226 -3.78 -12.00 -9.95
C GLN A 226 -3.04 -10.80 -10.57
N ARG A 227 -3.70 -10.07 -11.47
CA ARG A 227 -3.17 -8.85 -12.08
C ARG A 227 -4.29 -7.84 -12.33
N GLU A 228 -3.98 -6.56 -12.21
CA GLU A 228 -4.93 -5.47 -12.44
C GLU A 228 -4.60 -4.67 -13.71
N MET A 229 -3.40 -4.84 -14.26
CA MET A 229 -2.93 -4.10 -15.42
C MET A 229 -2.85 -5.00 -16.65
N ASP A 230 -3.15 -4.41 -17.80
CA ASP A 230 -2.81 -4.99 -19.11
C ASP A 230 -1.29 -5.29 -19.16
N PRO A 231 -0.85 -6.51 -19.49
CA PRO A 231 0.57 -6.85 -19.59
C PRO A 231 1.36 -5.93 -20.54
N GLU A 232 0.72 -5.43 -21.60
CA GLU A 232 1.37 -4.54 -22.57
C GLU A 232 1.65 -3.16 -21.97
N LEU A 233 0.81 -2.72 -21.03
CA LEU A 233 1.05 -1.50 -20.25
C LEU A 233 2.29 -1.67 -19.37
N VAL A 234 2.39 -2.81 -18.68
CA VAL A 234 3.53 -3.10 -17.80
C VAL A 234 4.82 -3.16 -18.63
N ALA A 235 4.81 -3.83 -19.78
CA ALA A 235 5.97 -3.98 -20.65
C ALA A 235 6.53 -2.65 -21.19
N ARG A 236 5.66 -1.67 -21.51
CA ARG A 236 6.11 -0.38 -22.06
C ARG A 236 6.40 0.70 -21.03
N ALA A 237 5.95 0.52 -19.79
CA ALA A 237 6.13 1.50 -18.72
C ALA A 237 7.42 1.24 -17.94
N ARG A 238 7.94 2.28 -17.27
CA ARG A 238 8.95 2.09 -16.23
C ARG A 238 8.31 1.47 -14.99
N LEU A 239 8.74 0.28 -14.63
CA LEU A 239 8.24 -0.43 -13.46
C LEU A 239 9.12 -0.17 -12.23
N PHE A 240 8.51 0.38 -11.18
CA PHE A 240 9.05 0.53 -9.83
C PHE A 240 8.24 -0.32 -8.87
N VAL A 241 8.90 -0.85 -7.84
CA VAL A 241 8.27 -1.75 -6.85
C VAL A 241 8.57 -1.26 -5.44
N ASP A 242 7.82 -1.75 -4.45
CA ASP A 242 8.20 -1.58 -3.04
C ASP A 242 9.35 -2.52 -2.64
N SER A 243 9.28 -3.79 -3.05
CA SER A 243 10.36 -4.78 -2.89
C SER A 243 10.51 -5.65 -4.14
N ARG A 244 11.74 -5.77 -4.67
CA ARG A 244 12.03 -6.69 -5.79
C ARG A 244 11.75 -8.14 -5.42
N GLY A 245 12.20 -8.55 -4.23
CA GLY A 245 12.02 -9.91 -3.73
C GLY A 245 10.55 -10.31 -3.64
N ALA A 246 9.70 -9.41 -3.12
CA ALA A 246 8.26 -9.64 -3.07
C ALA A 246 7.62 -9.60 -4.46
N ALA A 247 7.99 -8.63 -5.32
CA ALA A 247 7.42 -8.49 -6.67
C ALA A 247 7.62 -9.74 -7.54
N LEU A 248 8.78 -10.39 -7.44
CA LEU A 248 9.11 -11.60 -8.20
C LEU A 248 8.42 -12.88 -7.69
N VAL A 249 7.75 -12.81 -6.52
CA VAL A 249 7.09 -13.96 -5.88
C VAL A 249 5.58 -13.76 -5.79
N GLU A 250 5.11 -12.55 -5.49
CA GLU A 250 3.73 -12.28 -5.11
C GLU A 250 2.95 -11.45 -6.13
N SER A 251 3.61 -10.71 -7.02
CA SER A 251 2.91 -9.82 -7.97
C SER A 251 2.58 -10.55 -9.25
N GLY A 252 1.31 -10.92 -9.48
CA GLY A 252 0.93 -11.52 -10.77
C GLY A 252 1.07 -10.57 -11.95
N ASP A 253 0.98 -9.25 -11.76
CA ASP A 253 1.32 -8.25 -12.81
C ASP A 253 2.78 -8.39 -13.29
N VAL A 254 3.69 -8.90 -12.45
CA VAL A 254 5.12 -9.10 -12.75
C VAL A 254 5.40 -10.55 -13.13
N VAL A 255 5.02 -11.49 -12.26
CA VAL A 255 5.27 -12.93 -12.41
C VAL A 255 4.66 -13.46 -13.70
N LEU A 256 3.38 -13.15 -13.98
CA LEU A 256 2.74 -13.62 -15.20
C LEU A 256 3.33 -12.93 -16.43
N GLY A 257 3.66 -11.64 -16.36
CA GLY A 257 4.29 -10.91 -17.47
C GLY A 257 5.64 -11.50 -17.87
N ILE A 258 6.45 -11.93 -16.90
CA ILE A 258 7.72 -12.63 -17.14
C ILE A 258 7.47 -14.03 -17.73
N GLN A 259 6.55 -14.81 -17.16
CA GLN A 259 6.20 -16.14 -17.65
C GLN A 259 5.65 -16.12 -19.09
N GLU A 260 4.91 -15.08 -19.44
CA GLU A 260 4.35 -14.84 -20.77
C GLU A 260 5.39 -14.26 -21.76
N GLY A 261 6.63 -14.00 -21.32
CA GLY A 261 7.71 -13.49 -22.17
C GLY A 261 7.54 -12.02 -22.59
N ARG A 262 6.73 -11.24 -21.85
CA ARG A 262 6.50 -9.81 -22.14
C ARG A 262 7.67 -8.92 -21.75
N PHE A 263 8.36 -9.28 -20.68
CA PHE A 263 9.56 -8.63 -20.16
C PHE A 263 10.30 -9.61 -19.23
N SER A 264 11.48 -9.24 -18.74
CA SER A 264 12.28 -10.04 -17.81
C SER A 264 12.35 -9.40 -16.41
N ALA A 265 12.99 -10.06 -15.45
CA ALA A 265 13.14 -9.52 -14.08
C ALA A 265 13.90 -8.17 -14.06
N GLU A 266 14.79 -7.95 -15.03
CA GLU A 266 15.54 -6.72 -15.23
C GLU A 266 14.66 -5.52 -15.63
N HIS A 267 13.38 -5.75 -15.95
CA HIS A 267 12.40 -4.69 -16.21
C HIS A 267 12.03 -3.88 -14.96
N ILE A 268 12.23 -4.47 -13.77
CA ILE A 268 12.09 -3.73 -12.51
C ILE A 268 13.24 -2.74 -12.40
N VAL A 269 12.94 -1.46 -12.62
CA VAL A 269 13.92 -0.37 -12.68
C VAL A 269 14.57 -0.15 -11.31
N ALA A 270 13.74 0.00 -10.29
CA ALA A 270 14.18 0.35 -8.94
C ALA A 270 13.15 -0.04 -7.89
N GLU A 271 13.62 -0.23 -6.66
CA GLU A 271 12.75 -0.13 -5.49
C GLU A 271 12.50 1.34 -5.17
N ILE A 272 11.30 1.66 -4.69
CA ILE A 272 10.92 3.05 -4.47
C ILE A 272 11.79 3.74 -3.41
N GLY A 273 12.33 2.99 -2.44
CA GLY A 273 13.25 3.50 -1.43
C GLY A 273 14.56 4.02 -2.01
N GLU A 274 15.06 3.43 -3.10
CA GLU A 274 16.30 3.85 -3.77
C GLU A 274 16.16 5.26 -4.36
N LEU A 275 14.95 5.66 -4.76
CA LEU A 275 14.69 6.99 -5.32
C LEU A 275 14.76 8.08 -4.25
N VAL A 276 14.53 7.74 -2.98
CA VAL A 276 14.71 8.67 -1.86
C VAL A 276 16.19 9.06 -1.73
N ASP A 277 17.10 8.15 -2.05
CA ASP A 277 18.56 8.37 -2.06
C ASP A 277 19.11 8.87 -3.41
N GLY A 278 18.23 9.35 -4.30
CA GLY A 278 18.62 9.99 -5.55
C GLY A 278 18.80 9.06 -6.74
N ALA A 279 18.37 7.79 -6.65
CA ALA A 279 18.24 6.95 -7.84
C ALA A 279 17.29 7.59 -8.86
N THR A 280 17.53 7.33 -10.14
CA THR A 280 16.77 7.98 -11.22
C THR A 280 15.33 7.45 -11.28
N GLY A 281 14.36 8.29 -10.92
CA GLY A 281 12.94 8.05 -11.13
C GLY A 281 12.48 8.28 -12.57
N ARG A 282 11.47 9.13 -12.73
CA ARG A 282 10.97 9.61 -14.04
C ARG A 282 12.08 10.36 -14.79
N ARG A 283 12.26 10.06 -16.08
CA ARG A 283 13.27 10.67 -16.96
C ARG A 283 12.67 11.70 -17.92
N SER A 284 11.39 11.60 -18.26
CA SER A 284 10.72 12.56 -19.14
C SER A 284 9.24 12.75 -18.78
N ASP A 285 8.65 13.83 -19.30
CA ASP A 285 7.24 14.16 -19.10
C ASP A 285 6.28 13.23 -19.87
N THR A 286 6.77 12.47 -20.85
CA THR A 286 5.95 11.53 -21.64
C THR A 286 6.04 10.09 -21.13
N GLU A 287 7.01 9.79 -20.27
CA GLU A 287 7.23 8.45 -19.75
C GLU A 287 6.04 7.99 -18.89
N ILE A 288 5.63 6.73 -19.03
CA ILE A 288 4.65 6.14 -18.12
C ILE A 288 5.44 5.46 -17.00
N THR A 289 5.06 5.73 -15.77
CA THR A 289 5.67 5.12 -14.58
C THR A 289 4.63 4.27 -13.87
N ILE A 290 5.01 3.08 -13.43
CA ILE A 290 4.20 2.19 -12.62
C ILE A 290 4.90 2.05 -11.28
N PHE A 291 4.16 2.22 -10.19
CA PHE A 291 4.54 1.75 -8.87
C PHE A 291 3.65 0.56 -8.51
N LYS A 292 4.25 -0.62 -8.38
CA LYS A 292 3.58 -1.82 -7.90
C LYS A 292 3.89 -2.01 -6.43
N SER A 293 2.85 -1.95 -5.59
CA SER A 293 2.97 -2.24 -4.16
C SER A 293 2.27 -3.54 -3.79
N LEU A 294 2.95 -4.32 -2.95
CA LEU A 294 2.49 -5.54 -2.31
C LEU A 294 2.32 -5.35 -0.79
N GLY A 295 2.93 -4.30 -0.26
CA GLY A 295 2.96 -3.93 1.14
C GLY A 295 4.02 -4.70 1.92
N MET A 296 4.88 -3.95 2.61
CA MET A 296 6.02 -4.48 3.33
C MET A 296 5.84 -4.45 4.85
N ALA A 297 6.49 -5.38 5.57
CA ALA A 297 6.44 -5.45 7.02
C ALA A 297 7.05 -4.22 7.69
N VAL A 298 8.12 -3.66 7.11
CA VAL A 298 8.75 -2.40 7.57
C VAL A 298 7.75 -1.24 7.67
N GLU A 299 6.81 -1.15 6.74
CA GLU A 299 5.80 -0.09 6.71
C GLU A 299 4.87 -0.21 7.91
N ASP A 300 4.46 -1.44 8.24
CA ASP A 300 3.57 -1.73 9.36
C ASP A 300 4.28 -1.52 10.70
N VAL A 301 5.51 -2.04 10.86
CA VAL A 301 6.29 -1.93 12.10
C VAL A 301 6.68 -0.48 12.39
N THR A 302 7.09 0.29 11.38
CA THR A 302 7.49 1.69 11.58
C THR A 302 6.27 2.57 11.91
N ALA A 303 5.13 2.35 11.24
CA ALA A 303 3.89 3.06 11.57
C ALA A 303 3.38 2.72 12.97
N ALA A 304 3.45 1.44 13.36
CA ALA A 304 3.09 1.00 14.70
C ALA A 304 4.03 1.58 15.77
N ASP A 305 5.33 1.60 15.54
CA ASP A 305 6.31 2.21 16.45
C ASP A 305 6.04 3.71 16.65
N LEU A 306 5.74 4.43 15.58
CA LEU A 306 5.32 5.84 15.68
C LEU A 306 4.06 6.01 16.53
N ALA A 307 3.03 5.19 16.28
CA ALA A 307 1.80 5.22 17.06
C ALA A 307 2.06 4.93 18.54
N TYR A 308 2.87 3.91 18.81
CA TYR A 308 3.24 3.52 20.18
C TYR A 308 3.98 4.63 20.92
N ARG A 309 5.03 5.23 20.32
CA ARG A 309 5.78 6.33 20.93
C ARG A 309 4.87 7.50 21.29
N ARG A 310 4.01 7.93 20.36
CA ARG A 310 3.06 9.02 20.60
C ARG A 310 2.00 8.67 21.64
N ALA A 311 1.52 7.43 21.65
CA ALA A 311 0.58 6.96 22.65
C ALA A 311 1.22 6.94 24.06
N VAL A 312 2.49 6.58 24.18
CA VAL A 312 3.25 6.66 25.43
C VAL A 312 3.37 8.12 25.89
N GLU A 313 3.81 9.02 25.00
CA GLU A 313 3.95 10.46 25.28
C GLU A 313 2.64 11.10 25.74
N ARG A 314 1.52 10.69 25.14
CA ARG A 314 0.17 11.24 25.43
C ARG A 314 -0.62 10.43 26.46
N ASN A 315 -0.03 9.38 27.02
CA ASN A 315 -0.66 8.42 27.92
C ASN A 315 -2.00 7.84 27.41
N ILE A 316 -2.04 7.45 26.14
CA ILE A 316 -3.19 6.83 25.45
C ILE A 316 -3.04 5.31 25.41
N GLY A 317 -4.14 4.56 25.48
CA GLY A 317 -4.16 3.09 25.48
C GLY A 317 -4.12 2.47 26.87
N GLN A 318 -4.24 1.15 26.92
CA GLN A 318 -4.35 0.39 28.17
C GLN A 318 -3.03 -0.32 28.48
N GLN A 319 -2.54 -0.21 29.72
CA GLN A 319 -1.42 -1.03 30.19
C GLN A 319 -1.93 -2.37 30.70
N LEU A 320 -1.34 -3.45 30.21
CA LEU A 320 -1.69 -4.83 30.55
C LEU A 320 -0.43 -5.59 30.98
N THR A 321 -0.61 -6.61 31.81
CA THR A 321 0.45 -7.53 32.22
C THR A 321 0.16 -8.91 31.66
N LEU A 322 1.18 -9.56 31.08
CA LEU A 322 1.11 -10.96 30.66
C LEU A 322 1.15 -11.93 31.84
#